data_AF-A0A849F2G9-F1
#
_entry.id   AF-A0A849F2G9-F1
#
_cell.length_a   1.000
_cell.length_b   1.000
_cell.length_c   1.000
_cell.angle_alpha   90.00
_cell.angle_beta   90.00
_cell.angle_gamma   90.00
#
_symmetry.space_group_name_H-M   'P 1'
#
loop_
_entity.id
_entity.type
_entity.pdbx_description
1 polymer ?
#
loop_
_entity_poly.entity_id
_entity_poly.type
_entity_poly.pdbx_seq_one_letter_code
_entity_poly.pdbx_strand_id
1 'polypeptide(L)'
;PTEVVWQGCNAGKRSFGILHNGDILGCTSIRDKEMIEGNIRHRSVVDIWQDTGTFRWARSMKKSDLKGFCGACAYAGTCLGGCPNTRLTINGSIYSENPWCAYHNAMTATRETLNAHENPKSLMAAARAFSERGQWQAAGLALERLEALSPNDVDSLMLYGFVSFMLGNYDQAARANKAVLSQDAENAYARKGLGLSLHRLGKSREGIVHLEKAVSLNSPFRADALHDLAVVYQELGQAGPF
;
A
#
# COMPACT_ATOMS: atom_id res chain seq x y z
N PRO A 1 24.79 1.37 12.63
CA PRO A 1 24.76 1.39 11.14
C PRO A 1 23.57 2.25 10.68
N THR A 2 23.81 3.33 9.93
CA THR A 2 22.73 4.10 9.31
C THR A 2 21.92 3.16 8.43
N GLU A 3 20.67 2.86 8.83
CA GLU A 3 19.71 2.11 8.03
C GLU A 3 19.33 2.96 6.82
N VAL A 4 20.19 2.98 5.80
CA VAL A 4 19.87 3.60 4.52
C VAL A 4 18.88 2.69 3.82
N VAL A 5 17.60 2.89 4.13
CA VAL A 5 16.50 2.22 3.42
C VAL A 5 16.43 2.80 2.02
N TRP A 6 16.49 1.94 1.00
CA TRP A 6 16.41 2.34 -0.40
C TRP A 6 15.12 3.12 -0.69
N GLN A 7 15.25 4.33 -1.21
CA GLN A 7 14.15 5.28 -1.41
C GLN A 7 13.43 5.14 -2.77
N GLY A 8 13.57 3.98 -3.42
CA GLY A 8 13.02 3.75 -4.76
C GLY A 8 13.94 4.20 -5.90
N CYS A 9 13.50 3.93 -7.13
CA CYS A 9 14.24 4.28 -8.35
C CYS A 9 14.14 5.78 -8.65
N ASN A 10 15.25 6.40 -9.06
CA ASN A 10 15.32 7.82 -9.43
C ASN A 10 15.07 8.09 -10.92
N ALA A 11 15.01 7.05 -11.75
CA ALA A 11 14.74 7.14 -13.18
C ALA A 11 13.43 7.90 -13.45
N GLY A 12 13.49 8.92 -14.30
CA GLY A 12 12.37 9.81 -14.61
C GLY A 12 11.96 10.78 -13.48
N LYS A 13 12.55 10.67 -12.29
CA LYS A 13 12.25 11.55 -11.13
C LYS A 13 13.35 12.58 -10.86
N ARG A 14 14.60 12.13 -10.90
CA ARG A 14 15.79 12.95 -10.66
C ARG A 14 16.89 12.74 -11.70
N SER A 15 16.72 11.71 -12.54
CA SER A 15 17.63 11.40 -13.62
C SER A 15 16.86 10.91 -14.84
N PHE A 16 17.48 11.07 -16.01
CA PHE A 16 17.07 10.47 -17.26
C PHE A 16 18.35 10.21 -18.07
N GLY A 17 18.24 9.44 -19.15
CA GLY A 17 19.32 9.24 -20.10
C GLY A 17 18.95 9.75 -21.48
N ILE A 18 19.98 10.15 -22.21
CA ILE A 18 19.91 10.51 -23.62
C ILE A 18 20.67 9.44 -24.39
N LEU A 19 20.00 8.78 -25.32
CA LEU A 19 20.63 7.79 -26.20
C LEU A 19 21.38 8.47 -27.35
N HIS A 20 22.23 7.70 -28.05
CA HIS A 20 23.05 8.22 -29.16
C HIS A 20 22.23 8.81 -30.32
N ASN A 21 20.97 8.41 -30.47
CA ASN A 21 20.03 8.94 -31.47
C ASN A 21 19.23 10.15 -30.96
N GLY A 22 19.50 10.62 -29.75
CA GLY A 22 18.82 11.75 -29.12
C GLY A 22 17.58 11.38 -28.31
N ASP A 23 17.14 10.11 -28.31
CA ASP A 23 15.97 9.69 -27.54
C ASP A 23 16.23 9.84 -26.04
N ILE A 24 15.21 10.31 -25.33
CA ILE A 24 15.22 10.51 -23.88
C ILE A 24 14.37 9.43 -23.23
N LEU A 25 14.95 8.73 -22.25
CA LEU A 25 14.24 7.75 -21.42
C LEU A 25 14.52 8.00 -19.95
N GLY A 26 13.57 7.70 -19.08
CA GLY A 26 13.79 7.77 -17.63
C GLY A 26 14.84 6.75 -17.17
N CYS A 27 14.78 5.52 -17.68
CA CYS A 27 15.70 4.43 -17.33
C CYS A 27 16.46 3.95 -18.56
N THR A 28 17.79 4.10 -18.56
CA THR A 28 18.66 3.63 -19.65
C THR A 28 18.88 2.13 -19.66
N SER A 29 18.27 1.36 -18.76
CA SER A 29 18.23 -0.10 -18.85
C SER A 29 17.00 -0.59 -19.62
N ILE A 30 15.93 0.20 -19.62
CA ILE A 30 14.72 -0.12 -20.38
C ILE A 30 14.97 0.25 -21.85
N ARG A 31 14.73 -0.71 -22.74
CA ARG A 31 14.91 -0.58 -24.20
C ARG A 31 13.59 -0.59 -24.97
N ASP A 32 12.49 -0.54 -24.24
CA ASP A 32 11.15 -0.45 -24.83
C ASP A 32 10.94 0.94 -25.44
N LYS A 33 10.49 0.96 -26.69
CA LYS A 33 10.23 2.20 -27.42
C LYS A 33 9.03 2.96 -26.84
N GLU A 34 8.11 2.26 -26.19
CA GLU A 34 6.96 2.88 -25.51
C GLU A 34 7.38 3.75 -24.32
N MET A 35 8.61 3.60 -23.84
CA MET A 35 9.17 4.31 -22.70
C MET A 35 10.03 5.51 -23.11
N ILE A 36 10.07 5.84 -24.41
CA ILE A 36 10.72 7.04 -24.93
C ILE A 36 9.83 8.25 -24.63
N GLU A 37 10.41 9.23 -23.94
CA GLU A 37 9.72 10.40 -23.41
C GLU A 37 9.86 11.63 -24.33
N GLY A 38 10.74 11.54 -25.33
CA GLY A 38 11.01 12.59 -26.31
C GLY A 38 12.35 12.41 -26.98
N ASN A 39 12.71 13.33 -27.87
CA ASN A 39 14.02 13.36 -28.52
C ASN A 39 14.59 14.78 -28.52
N ILE A 40 15.85 14.91 -28.08
CA ILE A 40 16.54 16.21 -27.94
C ILE A 40 16.74 16.95 -29.27
N ARG A 41 16.67 16.24 -30.40
CA ARG A 41 16.77 16.84 -31.74
C ARG A 41 15.48 17.55 -32.17
N HIS A 42 14.39 17.36 -31.44
CA HIS A 42 13.07 17.90 -31.78
C HIS A 42 12.51 18.84 -30.70
N ARG A 43 12.87 18.63 -29.43
CA ARG A 43 12.45 19.47 -28.29
C ARG A 43 13.63 19.71 -27.35
N SER A 44 13.61 20.83 -26.63
CA SER A 44 14.64 21.11 -25.63
C SER A 44 14.53 20.13 -24.45
N VAL A 45 15.66 19.86 -23.78
CA VAL A 45 15.68 18.98 -22.60
C VAL A 45 14.83 19.54 -21.47
N VAL A 46 14.84 20.87 -21.28
CA VAL A 46 14.07 21.53 -20.23
C VAL A 46 12.57 21.34 -20.47
N ASP A 47 12.12 21.53 -21.72
CA ASP A 47 10.71 21.34 -22.07
C ASP A 47 10.27 19.89 -21.87
N ILE A 48 11.06 18.92 -22.33
CA ILE A 48 10.76 17.49 -22.12
C ILE A 48 10.73 17.20 -20.62
N TRP A 49 11.68 17.68 -19.83
CA TRP A 49 11.75 17.38 -18.40
C TRP A 49 10.60 17.98 -17.59
N GLN A 50 10.16 19.20 -17.93
CA GLN A 50 9.09 19.93 -17.23
C GLN A 50 7.68 19.55 -17.71
N ASP A 51 7.56 18.91 -18.87
CA ASP A 51 6.30 18.41 -19.41
C ASP A 51 5.66 17.38 -18.47
N THR A 52 4.48 17.71 -17.92
CA THR A 52 3.72 16.83 -17.02
C THR A 52 3.23 15.54 -17.70
N GLY A 53 3.26 15.50 -19.03
CA GLY A 53 2.96 14.34 -19.84
C GLY A 53 4.08 13.31 -19.93
N THR A 54 5.31 13.68 -19.56
CA THR A 54 6.50 12.80 -19.65
C THR A 54 6.87 12.21 -18.29
N PHE A 55 7.56 11.07 -18.33
CA PHE A 55 8.00 10.29 -17.16
C PHE A 55 6.86 9.94 -16.19
N ARG A 56 5.60 9.95 -16.67
CA ARG A 56 4.41 9.72 -15.82
C ARG A 56 4.47 8.38 -15.13
N TRP A 57 4.97 7.37 -15.82
CA TRP A 57 5.14 6.03 -15.27
C TRP A 57 6.01 6.03 -14.00
N ALA A 58 6.96 6.96 -13.85
CA ALA A 58 7.80 7.08 -12.67
C ALA A 58 7.25 8.09 -11.66
N ARG A 59 6.82 9.26 -12.15
CA ARG A 59 6.43 10.42 -11.32
C ARG A 59 5.07 10.25 -10.66
N SER A 60 4.17 9.48 -11.27
CA SER A 60 2.80 9.31 -10.80
C SER A 60 2.51 7.93 -10.19
N MET A 61 3.48 7.02 -10.22
CA MET A 61 3.30 5.65 -9.72
C MET A 61 3.06 5.66 -8.21
N LYS A 62 2.02 4.90 -7.82
CA LYS A 62 1.61 4.66 -6.43
C LYS A 62 1.71 3.18 -6.12
N LYS A 63 1.72 2.85 -4.83
CA LYS A 63 1.65 1.46 -4.36
C LYS A 63 0.46 0.70 -4.95
N SER A 64 -0.70 1.35 -5.09
CA SER A 64 -1.92 0.78 -5.66
C SER A 64 -1.80 0.32 -7.11
N ASP A 65 -0.82 0.85 -7.86
CA ASP A 65 -0.61 0.47 -9.26
C ASP A 65 0.10 -0.88 -9.37
N LEU A 66 0.84 -1.26 -8.34
CA LEU A 66 1.61 -2.49 -8.29
C LEU A 66 0.71 -3.73 -8.15
N LYS A 67 1.14 -4.81 -8.79
CA LYS A 67 0.50 -6.12 -8.76
C LYS A 67 1.34 -7.12 -7.96
N GLY A 68 0.75 -8.27 -7.66
CA GLY A 68 1.39 -9.33 -6.88
C GLY A 68 1.76 -8.89 -5.46
N PHE A 69 2.79 -9.49 -4.89
CA PHE A 69 3.28 -9.20 -3.54
C PHE A 69 3.61 -7.72 -3.34
N CYS A 70 4.19 -7.06 -4.35
CA CYS A 70 4.55 -5.65 -4.24
C CYS A 70 3.33 -4.74 -3.97
N GLY A 71 2.14 -5.08 -4.47
CA GLY A 71 0.91 -4.33 -4.19
C GLY A 71 0.49 -4.37 -2.71
N ALA A 72 0.84 -5.44 -1.99
CA ALA A 72 0.53 -5.61 -0.57
C ALA A 72 1.71 -5.30 0.37
N CYS A 73 2.91 -5.09 -0.18
CA CYS A 73 4.16 -4.99 0.56
C CYS A 73 4.26 -3.74 1.44
N ALA A 74 4.75 -3.89 2.68
CA ALA A 74 4.98 -2.81 3.63
C ALA A 74 5.87 -1.68 3.09
N TYR A 75 6.84 -2.00 2.24
CA TYR A 75 7.81 -1.03 1.72
C TYR A 75 7.41 -0.40 0.38
N ALA A 76 6.34 -0.89 -0.26
CA ALA A 76 6.01 -0.51 -1.63
C ALA A 76 5.62 0.96 -1.81
N GLY A 77 5.18 1.64 -0.74
CA GLY A 77 4.95 3.10 -0.77
C GLY A 77 6.20 3.90 -1.08
N THR A 78 7.38 3.40 -0.70
CA THR A 78 8.68 4.04 -0.92
C THR A 78 9.43 3.40 -2.09
N CYS A 79 9.48 2.07 -2.09
CA CYS A 79 10.24 1.25 -3.04
C CYS A 79 9.61 1.21 -4.44
N LEU A 80 8.27 1.28 -4.53
CA LEU A 80 7.50 1.20 -5.79
C LEU A 80 7.87 0.00 -6.66
N GLY A 81 8.10 -1.15 -6.02
CA GLY A 81 8.33 -2.43 -6.70
C GLY A 81 9.78 -2.68 -7.12
N GLY A 82 10.73 -1.84 -6.72
CA GLY A 82 12.14 -2.06 -7.07
C GLY A 82 12.49 -1.51 -8.45
N CYS A 83 13.47 -2.14 -9.08
CA CYS A 83 13.88 -1.76 -10.43
C CYS A 83 12.72 -1.99 -11.43
N PRO A 84 12.23 -0.95 -12.14
CA PRO A 84 11.19 -1.12 -13.15
C PRO A 84 11.67 -1.98 -14.33
N ASN A 85 12.96 -1.89 -14.70
CA ASN A 85 13.54 -2.71 -15.75
C ASN A 85 13.46 -4.21 -15.41
N THR A 86 13.86 -4.61 -14.20
CA THR A 86 13.80 -6.00 -13.75
C THR A 86 12.39 -6.57 -13.89
N ARG A 87 11.39 -5.80 -13.46
CA ARG A 87 9.98 -6.19 -13.51
C ARG A 87 9.44 -6.29 -14.93
N LEU A 88 9.81 -5.33 -15.79
CA LEU A 88 9.47 -5.36 -17.20
C LEU A 88 10.08 -6.58 -17.90
N THR A 89 11.37 -6.86 -17.68
CA THR A 89 12.07 -7.99 -18.33
C THR A 89 11.53 -9.34 -17.88
N ILE A 90 11.20 -9.50 -16.60
CA ILE A 90 10.79 -10.81 -16.05
C ILE A 90 9.31 -11.08 -16.30
N ASN A 91 8.45 -10.08 -16.08
CA ASN A 91 7.00 -10.26 -16.04
C ASN A 91 6.26 -9.47 -17.13
N GLY A 92 6.97 -8.81 -18.04
CA GLY A 92 6.37 -8.04 -19.15
C GLY A 92 5.70 -6.73 -18.72
N SER A 93 5.86 -6.28 -17.47
CA SER A 93 5.23 -5.04 -17.00
C SER A 93 6.01 -4.35 -15.89
N ILE A 94 6.16 -3.03 -16.00
CA ILE A 94 6.68 -2.17 -14.92
C ILE A 94 5.73 -2.05 -13.71
N TYR A 95 4.54 -2.67 -13.74
CA TYR A 95 3.59 -2.69 -12.62
C TYR A 95 3.54 -4.05 -11.92
N SER A 96 4.25 -5.05 -12.45
CA SER A 96 4.34 -6.38 -11.82
C SER A 96 5.11 -6.34 -10.50
N GLU A 97 5.16 -7.48 -9.81
CA GLU A 97 6.02 -7.66 -8.64
C GLU A 97 7.47 -7.95 -9.01
N ASN A 98 8.37 -7.82 -8.04
CA ASN A 98 9.77 -8.22 -8.19
C ASN A 98 10.04 -9.51 -7.38
N PRO A 99 10.09 -10.70 -8.01
CA PRO A 99 10.34 -11.96 -7.33
C PRO A 99 11.78 -12.09 -6.79
N TRP A 100 12.72 -11.28 -7.27
CA TRP A 100 14.12 -11.32 -6.81
C TRP A 100 14.39 -10.38 -5.62
N CYS A 101 13.37 -9.69 -5.13
CA CYS A 101 13.50 -8.87 -3.94
C CYS A 101 13.77 -9.76 -2.71
N ALA A 102 14.86 -9.48 -1.99
CA ALA A 102 15.21 -10.25 -0.78
C ALA A 102 14.07 -10.26 0.27
N TYR A 103 13.36 -9.14 0.42
CA TYR A 103 12.20 -9.07 1.31
C TYR A 103 11.03 -9.91 0.81
N HIS A 104 10.76 -9.92 -0.49
CA HIS A 104 9.73 -10.79 -1.07
C HIS A 104 10.07 -12.26 -0.80
N ASN A 105 11.30 -12.70 -1.08
CA ASN A 105 11.75 -14.06 -0.81
C ASN A 105 11.61 -14.45 0.66
N ALA A 106 12.00 -13.58 1.59
CA ALA A 106 11.83 -13.81 3.03
C ALA A 106 10.35 -13.96 3.42
N MET A 107 9.46 -13.16 2.83
CA MET A 107 8.03 -13.24 3.08
C MET A 107 7.38 -14.45 2.39
N THR A 108 7.93 -14.94 1.29
CA THR A 108 7.52 -16.20 0.67
C THR A 108 7.82 -17.38 1.60
N ALA A 109 9.04 -17.48 2.13
CA ALA A 109 9.40 -18.52 3.10
C ALA A 109 8.55 -18.44 4.39
N THR A 110 8.26 -17.21 4.85
CA THR A 110 7.36 -16.97 5.99
C THR A 110 5.95 -17.46 5.69
N ARG A 111 5.43 -17.18 4.49
CA ARG A 111 4.10 -17.61 4.03
C ARG A 111 4.01 -19.13 3.96
N GLU A 112 5.03 -19.80 3.43
CA GLU A 112 5.10 -21.27 3.38
C GLU A 112 5.03 -21.87 4.78
N THR A 113 5.81 -21.32 5.72
CA THR A 113 5.78 -21.74 7.13
C THR A 113 4.37 -21.58 7.72
N LEU A 114 3.75 -20.41 7.52
CA LEU A 114 2.40 -20.12 8.03
C LEU A 114 1.32 -21.01 7.40
N ASN A 115 1.44 -21.33 6.11
CA ASN A 115 0.49 -22.19 5.41
C ASN A 115 0.48 -23.62 5.94
N ALA A 116 1.60 -24.11 6.48
CA ALA A 116 1.68 -25.40 7.14
C ALA A 116 0.93 -25.47 8.48
N HIS A 117 0.55 -24.32 9.06
CA HIS A 117 -0.33 -24.30 10.23
C HIS A 117 -1.80 -24.44 9.82
N GLU A 118 -2.49 -25.37 10.49
CA GLU A 118 -3.92 -25.65 10.26
C GLU A 118 -4.81 -25.23 11.43
N ASN A 119 -4.23 -24.80 12.56
CA ASN A 119 -4.98 -24.42 13.75
C ASN A 119 -5.25 -22.90 13.76
N PRO A 120 -6.52 -22.45 13.64
CA PRO A 120 -6.89 -21.03 13.66
C PRO A 120 -6.41 -20.29 14.92
N LYS A 121 -6.46 -20.92 16.09
CA LYS A 121 -6.02 -20.28 17.36
C LYS A 121 -4.52 -19.99 17.36
N SER A 122 -3.72 -20.90 16.79
CA SER A 122 -2.27 -20.74 16.68
C SER A 122 -1.92 -19.60 15.71
N LEU A 123 -2.60 -19.54 14.57
CA LEU A 123 -2.45 -18.46 13.59
C LEU A 123 -2.86 -17.10 14.16
N MET A 124 -3.95 -17.05 14.94
CA MET A 124 -4.37 -15.81 15.60
C MET A 124 -3.34 -15.34 16.64
N ALA A 125 -2.77 -16.27 17.42
CA ALA A 125 -1.70 -15.94 18.36
C ALA A 125 -0.44 -15.42 17.64
N ALA A 126 -0.06 -16.05 16.52
CA ALA A 126 1.05 -15.59 15.69
C ALA A 126 0.80 -14.19 15.11
N ALA A 127 -0.41 -13.94 14.57
CA ALA A 127 -0.79 -12.64 14.03
C ALA A 127 -0.70 -11.52 15.09
N ARG A 128 -1.17 -11.78 16.32
CA ARG A 128 -1.05 -10.84 17.45
C ARG A 128 0.41 -10.60 17.82
N ALA A 129 1.20 -11.65 17.99
CA ALA A 129 2.61 -11.53 18.34
C ALA A 129 3.43 -10.78 17.27
N PHE A 130 3.14 -10.98 15.98
CA PHE A 130 3.74 -10.21 14.90
C PHE A 130 3.31 -8.74 14.95
N SER A 131 2.04 -8.47 15.21
CA SER A 131 1.49 -7.11 15.31
C SER A 131 2.12 -6.33 16.46
N GLU A 132 2.28 -6.96 17.63
CA GLU A 132 2.93 -6.36 18.80
C GLU A 132 4.39 -5.97 18.55
N ARG A 133 5.08 -6.70 17.66
CA ARG A 133 6.46 -6.43 17.25
C ARG A 133 6.58 -5.49 16.05
N GLY A 134 5.46 -4.98 15.53
CA GLY A 134 5.43 -4.17 14.32
C GLY A 134 5.80 -4.93 13.04
N GLN A 135 5.78 -6.27 13.07
CA GLN A 135 6.06 -7.12 11.90
C GLN A 135 4.80 -7.27 11.04
N TRP A 136 4.32 -6.14 10.53
CA TRP A 136 2.99 -6.02 9.89
C TRP A 136 2.79 -6.96 8.71
N GLN A 137 3.82 -7.19 7.90
CA GLN A 137 3.68 -8.08 6.74
C GLN A 137 3.50 -9.54 7.18
N ALA A 138 4.25 -10.01 8.17
CA ALA A 138 4.11 -11.36 8.71
C ALA A 138 2.76 -11.54 9.41
N ALA A 139 2.30 -10.52 10.15
CA ALA A 139 0.94 -10.51 10.71
C ALA A 139 -0.13 -10.64 9.62
N GLY A 140 0.02 -9.89 8.52
CA GLY A 140 -0.89 -9.96 7.36
C GLY A 140 -0.93 -11.36 6.74
N LEU A 141 0.23 -12.02 6.57
CA LEU A 141 0.29 -13.39 6.06
C LEU A 141 -0.41 -14.40 6.98
N ALA A 142 -0.26 -14.24 8.30
CA ALA A 142 -0.94 -15.11 9.26
C ALA A 142 -2.47 -14.91 9.21
N LEU A 143 -2.93 -13.67 9.04
CA LEU A 143 -4.35 -13.32 8.90
C LEU A 143 -4.94 -13.76 7.56
N GLU A 144 -4.18 -13.67 6.46
CA GLU A 144 -4.56 -14.26 5.17
C GLU A 144 -4.82 -15.76 5.29
N ARG A 145 -3.93 -16.48 5.99
CA ARG A 145 -4.09 -17.91 6.24
C ARG A 145 -5.27 -18.20 7.18
N LEU A 146 -5.45 -17.38 8.22
CA LEU A 146 -6.54 -17.51 9.17
C LEU A 146 -7.91 -17.33 8.49
N GLU A 147 -8.04 -16.31 7.64
CA GLU A 147 -9.26 -16.04 6.86
C GLU A 147 -9.61 -17.22 5.94
N ALA A 148 -8.61 -17.90 5.37
CA ALA A 148 -8.84 -19.09 4.55
C ALA A 148 -9.36 -20.30 5.36
N LEU A 149 -9.07 -20.39 6.66
CA LEU A 149 -9.50 -21.48 7.54
C LEU A 149 -10.77 -21.17 8.33
N SER A 150 -11.01 -19.89 8.64
CA SER A 150 -12.11 -19.42 9.47
C SER A 150 -12.63 -18.10 8.91
N PRO A 151 -13.32 -18.15 7.76
CA PRO A 151 -13.80 -16.96 7.09
C PRO A 151 -14.83 -16.23 7.95
N ASN A 152 -14.82 -14.90 7.88
CA ASN A 152 -15.74 -14.03 8.62
C ASN A 152 -15.64 -14.08 10.15
N ASP A 153 -14.58 -14.63 10.74
CA ASP A 153 -14.35 -14.50 12.18
C ASP A 153 -14.13 -13.02 12.55
N VAL A 154 -14.96 -12.48 13.45
CA VAL A 154 -14.98 -11.04 13.76
C VAL A 154 -13.65 -10.55 14.33
N ASP A 155 -13.05 -11.30 15.26
CA ASP A 155 -11.79 -10.93 15.90
C ASP A 155 -10.63 -10.94 14.88
N SER A 156 -10.58 -11.97 14.04
CA SER A 156 -9.63 -12.07 12.91
C SER A 156 -9.79 -10.89 11.95
N LEU A 157 -11.02 -10.60 11.51
CA LEU A 157 -11.31 -9.50 10.59
C LEU A 157 -10.96 -8.13 11.18
N MET A 158 -11.22 -7.92 12.48
CA MET A 158 -10.84 -6.68 13.17
C MET A 158 -9.32 -6.50 13.20
N LEU A 159 -8.57 -7.56 13.51
CA LEU A 159 -7.11 -7.52 13.49
C LEU A 159 -6.58 -7.36 12.06
N TYR A 160 -7.19 -8.02 11.08
CA TYR A 160 -6.83 -7.90 9.67
C TYR A 160 -7.06 -6.49 9.15
N GLY A 161 -8.20 -5.87 9.47
CA GLY A 161 -8.47 -4.48 9.16
C GLY A 161 -7.39 -3.53 9.67
N PHE A 162 -6.96 -3.71 10.92
CA PHE A 162 -5.88 -2.93 11.54
C PHE A 162 -4.52 -3.17 10.87
N VAL A 163 -4.11 -4.43 10.72
CA VAL A 163 -2.82 -4.78 10.09
C VAL A 163 -2.75 -4.30 8.65
N SER A 164 -3.83 -4.45 7.88
CA SER A 164 -3.93 -3.91 6.51
C SER A 164 -3.82 -2.40 6.49
N PHE A 165 -4.39 -1.69 7.46
CA PHE A 165 -4.23 -0.23 7.58
C PHE A 165 -2.76 0.15 7.85
N MET A 166 -2.10 -0.56 8.77
CA MET A 166 -0.67 -0.35 9.08
C MET A 166 0.24 -0.63 7.88
N LEU A 167 -0.15 -1.57 7.01
CA LEU A 167 0.54 -1.84 5.75
C LEU A 167 0.25 -0.78 4.66
N GLY A 168 -0.70 0.14 4.87
CA GLY A 168 -1.18 1.05 3.83
C GLY A 168 -2.04 0.37 2.76
N ASN A 169 -2.54 -0.84 3.03
CA ASN A 169 -3.45 -1.59 2.17
C ASN A 169 -4.90 -1.15 2.47
N TYR A 170 -5.21 0.13 2.26
CA TYR A 170 -6.46 0.74 2.74
C TYR A 170 -7.73 0.13 2.14
N ASP A 171 -7.71 -0.32 0.89
CA ASP A 171 -8.85 -1.05 0.29
C ASP A 171 -9.12 -2.38 1.01
N GLN A 172 -8.07 -3.11 1.39
CA GLN A 172 -8.20 -4.35 2.15
C GLN A 172 -8.69 -4.08 3.56
N ALA A 173 -8.15 -3.05 4.22
CA ALA A 173 -8.61 -2.61 5.54
C ALA A 173 -10.10 -2.23 5.52
N ALA A 174 -10.55 -1.46 4.51
CA ALA A 174 -11.94 -1.09 4.35
C ALA A 174 -12.85 -2.32 4.13
N ARG A 175 -12.41 -3.31 3.35
CA ARG A 175 -13.18 -4.55 3.12
C ARG A 175 -13.32 -5.38 4.40
N ALA A 176 -12.25 -5.57 5.16
CA ALA A 176 -12.29 -6.31 6.42
C ALA A 176 -13.24 -5.65 7.44
N ASN A 177 -13.14 -4.33 7.61
CA ASN A 177 -14.03 -3.59 8.49
C ASN A 177 -15.50 -3.63 8.02
N LYS A 178 -15.76 -3.57 6.70
CA LYS A 178 -17.12 -3.77 6.15
C LYS A 178 -17.68 -5.16 6.46
N ALA A 179 -16.86 -6.20 6.40
CA ALA A 179 -17.27 -7.57 6.73
C ALA A 179 -17.62 -7.72 8.23
N VAL A 180 -16.93 -7.01 9.12
CA VAL A 180 -17.34 -6.93 10.53
C VAL A 180 -18.68 -6.22 10.66
N LEU A 181 -18.86 -5.08 9.98
CA LEU A 181 -20.11 -4.30 10.05
C LEU A 181 -21.33 -4.98 9.42
N SER A 182 -21.13 -5.95 8.52
CA SER A 182 -22.24 -6.78 8.04
C SER A 182 -22.73 -7.79 9.08
N GLN A 183 -21.92 -8.10 10.09
CA GLN A 183 -22.27 -9.02 11.18
C GLN A 183 -22.76 -8.26 12.41
N ASP A 184 -22.05 -7.20 12.77
CA ASP A 184 -22.43 -6.26 13.82
C ASP A 184 -22.37 -4.84 13.26
N ALA A 185 -23.53 -4.36 12.82
CA ALA A 185 -23.66 -3.02 12.29
C ALA A 185 -23.21 -1.96 13.30
N GLU A 186 -23.28 -2.22 14.61
CA GLU A 186 -22.93 -1.29 15.67
C GLU A 186 -21.51 -1.40 16.22
N ASN A 187 -20.65 -2.20 15.58
CA ASN A 187 -19.27 -2.35 15.99
C ASN A 187 -18.48 -1.02 15.85
N ALA A 188 -18.23 -0.35 16.97
CA ALA A 188 -17.56 0.95 16.99
C ALA A 188 -16.12 0.90 16.45
N TYR A 189 -15.40 -0.19 16.74
CA TYR A 189 -14.03 -0.38 16.26
C TYR A 189 -13.98 -0.48 14.73
N ALA A 190 -14.86 -1.29 14.14
CA ALA A 190 -14.92 -1.46 12.70
C ALA A 190 -15.40 -0.19 11.98
N ARG A 191 -16.33 0.57 12.58
CA ARG A 191 -16.71 1.89 12.05
C ARG A 191 -15.52 2.86 12.04
N LYS A 192 -14.74 2.89 13.12
CA LYS A 192 -13.51 3.70 13.20
C LYS A 192 -12.51 3.30 12.12
N GLY A 193 -12.20 2.00 12.03
CA GLY A 193 -11.26 1.45 11.04
C GLY A 193 -11.69 1.70 9.59
N LEU A 194 -12.98 1.57 9.29
CA LEU A 194 -13.54 1.89 7.97
C LEU A 194 -13.43 3.39 7.66
N GLY A 195 -13.74 4.24 8.63
CA GLY A 195 -13.68 5.70 8.47
C GLY A 195 -12.28 6.19 8.11
N LEU A 196 -11.27 5.74 8.86
CA LEU A 196 -9.86 6.04 8.58
C LEU A 196 -9.41 5.49 7.22
N SER A 197 -9.79 4.25 6.89
CA SER A 197 -9.43 3.63 5.61
C SER A 197 -10.02 4.41 4.43
N LEU A 198 -11.27 4.84 4.52
CA LEU A 198 -11.93 5.66 3.49
C LEU A 198 -11.26 7.03 3.33
N HIS A 199 -10.89 7.67 4.44
CA HIS A 199 -10.16 8.93 4.40
C HIS A 199 -8.82 8.80 3.65
N ARG A 200 -8.03 7.75 3.96
CA ARG A 200 -6.76 7.47 3.27
C ARG A 200 -6.94 7.10 1.79
N LEU A 201 -8.12 6.61 1.40
CA LEU A 201 -8.52 6.38 0.00
C LEU A 201 -9.05 7.65 -0.70
N GLY A 202 -9.01 8.81 -0.04
CA GLY A 202 -9.53 10.08 -0.57
C GLY A 202 -11.04 10.26 -0.45
N LYS A 203 -11.75 9.31 0.16
CA LYS A 203 -13.21 9.34 0.38
C LYS A 203 -13.54 9.93 1.76
N SER A 204 -12.93 11.05 2.10
CA SER A 204 -12.97 11.64 3.45
C SER A 204 -14.38 11.91 3.95
N ARG A 205 -15.28 12.38 3.07
CA ARG A 205 -16.68 12.66 3.45
C ARG A 205 -17.41 11.40 3.91
N GLU A 206 -17.26 10.29 3.18
CA GLU A 206 -17.82 9.00 3.60
C GLU A 206 -17.14 8.50 4.89
N GLY A 207 -15.83 8.68 5.00
CA GLY A 207 -15.06 8.27 6.19
C GLY A 207 -15.50 8.97 7.47
N ILE A 208 -15.76 10.28 7.39
CA ILE A 208 -16.26 11.11 8.51
C ILE A 208 -17.59 10.57 9.04
N VAL A 209 -18.53 10.19 8.16
CA VAL A 209 -19.83 9.63 8.58
C VAL A 209 -19.64 8.38 9.45
N HIS A 210 -18.70 7.51 9.09
CA HIS A 210 -18.38 6.33 9.89
C HIS A 210 -17.72 6.68 11.23
N LEU A 211 -16.81 7.65 11.26
CA LEU A 211 -16.15 8.12 12.48
C LEU A 211 -17.15 8.79 13.45
N GLU A 212 -18.03 9.67 12.95
CA GLU A 212 -19.08 10.30 13.74
C GLU A 212 -20.02 9.25 14.35
N LYS A 213 -20.40 8.24 13.55
CA LYS A 213 -21.20 7.14 14.07
C LYS A 213 -20.42 6.35 15.14
N ALA A 214 -19.12 6.09 14.97
CA ALA A 214 -18.30 5.46 16.00
C ALA A 214 -18.25 6.28 17.31
N VAL A 215 -18.14 7.61 17.23
CA VAL A 215 -18.15 8.53 18.38
C VAL A 215 -19.51 8.53 19.10
N SER A 216 -20.60 8.35 18.36
CA SER A 216 -21.96 8.33 18.94
C SER A 216 -22.25 7.06 19.78
N LEU A 217 -21.46 6.00 19.60
CA LEU A 217 -21.68 4.73 20.28
C LEU A 217 -21.05 4.74 21.67
N ASN A 218 -21.78 4.23 22.65
CA ASN A 218 -21.24 4.02 23.99
C ASN A 218 -20.30 2.80 24.00
N SER A 219 -19.04 3.01 23.59
CA SER A 219 -18.03 1.96 23.51
C SER A 219 -16.67 2.42 24.06
N PRO A 220 -15.77 1.49 24.42
CA PRO A 220 -14.40 1.83 24.81
C PRO A 220 -13.61 2.60 23.75
N PHE A 221 -13.99 2.48 22.47
CA PHE A 221 -13.29 3.11 21.35
C PHE A 221 -13.75 4.54 21.05
N ARG A 222 -14.69 5.09 21.82
CA ARG A 222 -15.27 6.42 21.59
C ARG A 222 -14.20 7.52 21.63
N ALA A 223 -13.29 7.46 22.59
CA ALA A 223 -12.22 8.46 22.74
C ALA A 223 -11.25 8.43 21.55
N ASP A 224 -10.81 7.23 21.14
CA ASP A 224 -9.96 7.05 19.95
C ASP A 224 -10.67 7.56 18.69
N ALA A 225 -11.95 7.23 18.50
CA ALA A 225 -12.70 7.66 17.33
C ALA A 225 -12.84 9.19 17.27
N LEU A 226 -12.96 9.86 18.41
CA LEU A 226 -13.00 11.31 18.48
C LEU A 226 -11.64 11.93 18.12
N HIS A 227 -10.55 11.33 18.61
CA HIS A 227 -9.19 11.72 18.25
C HIS A 227 -8.95 11.57 16.74
N ASP A 228 -9.29 10.41 16.19
CA ASP A 228 -9.16 10.10 14.76
C ASP A 228 -9.98 11.07 13.90
N LEU A 229 -11.21 11.40 14.33
CA LEU A 229 -12.05 12.39 13.64
C LEU A 229 -11.42 13.79 13.64
N ALA A 230 -10.84 14.22 14.77
CA ALA A 230 -10.15 15.50 14.87
C ALA A 230 -8.92 15.57 13.94
N VAL A 231 -8.13 14.48 13.88
CA VAL A 231 -6.99 14.36 12.95
C VAL A 231 -7.46 14.48 11.50
N VAL A 232 -8.53 13.78 11.13
CA VAL A 232 -9.09 13.86 9.77
C VAL A 232 -9.53 15.30 9.44
N TYR A 233 -10.23 15.99 10.34
CA TYR A 233 -10.61 17.39 10.11
C TYR A 233 -9.40 18.32 10.01
N GLN A 234 -8.36 18.10 10.80
CA GLN A 234 -7.13 18.88 10.72
C GLN A 234 -6.41 18.67 9.38
N GLU A 235 -6.27 17.43 8.93
CA GLU A 235 -5.65 17.10 7.63
C GLU A 235 -6.43 17.74 6.47
N LEU A 236 -7.77 17.74 6.53
CA LEU A 236 -8.61 18.43 5.54
C LEU A 236 -8.48 19.96 5.59
N GLY A 237 -8.35 20.54 6.78
CA GLY A 237 -8.13 21.99 6.95
C GLY A 237 -6.76 22.44 6.45
N GLN A 238 -5.73 21.58 6.59
CA GLN A 238 -4.39 21.84 6.08
C GLN A 238 -4.27 21.64 4.57
N ALA A 239 -5.15 20.85 3.95
CA ALA A 239 -5.13 20.60 2.51
C ALA A 239 -5.51 21.83 1.66
N GLY A 240 -6.04 22.90 2.26
CA GLY A 240 -6.47 24.12 1.57
C GLY A 240 -7.69 23.90 0.65
N PRO A 241 -8.44 24.96 0.30
CA PRO A 241 -9.49 24.84 -0.71
C PRO A 241 -8.82 24.58 -2.06
N PHE A 242 -9.31 23.58 -2.77
CA PHE A 242 -8.95 23.25 -4.15
C PHE A 242 -8.93 24.47 -5.07
#